data_AF-A0A815W444-F1
#
_entry.id   AF-A0A815W444-F1
#
_cell.length_a   1.000
_cell.length_b   1.000
_cell.length_c   1.000
_cell.angle_alpha   90.00
_cell.angle_beta   90.00
_cell.angle_gamma   90.00
#
_symmetry.space_group_name_H-M   'P 1'
#
loop_
_entity.id
_entity.type
_entity.pdbx_description
1 polymer ?
#
loop_
_entity_poly.entity_id
_entity_poly.type
_entity_poly.pdbx_seq_one_letter_code
_entity_poly.pdbx_strand_id
1 'polypeptide(L)' 'KYNIKQAPAYVEEHLDEDGDYIIDVGDDNDLILRCTIQSRHSNAVKHKTWIQYSFSGEPIVSWYCTCSAGAMTVGS' A
#
# COMPACT_ATOMS: atom_id res chain seq x y z
N LYS A 1 5.14 -15.82 -5.91
CA LYS A 1 6.38 -15.95 -5.10
C LYS A 1 7.20 -14.69 -5.32
N TYR A 2 7.36 -13.88 -4.27
CA TYR A 2 8.12 -12.63 -4.32
C TYR A 2 9.54 -12.88 -3.85
N ASN A 3 10.54 -12.47 -4.63
CA ASN A 3 11.91 -12.40 -4.15
C ASN A 3 12.04 -11.06 -3.43
N ILE A 4 12.29 -11.08 -2.12
CA ILE A 4 12.54 -9.89 -1.27
C ILE A 4 13.58 -8.94 -1.91
N LYS A 5 14.48 -9.48 -2.75
CA LYS A 5 15.47 -8.72 -3.52
C LYS A 5 14.89 -7.71 -4.52
N GLN A 6 13.66 -7.89 -5.01
CA GLN A 6 13.01 -6.97 -5.95
C GLN A 6 12.13 -5.92 -5.26
N ALA A 7 12.05 -5.97 -3.92
CA ALA A 7 11.29 -5.01 -3.15
C ALA A 7 11.78 -3.56 -3.26
N PRO A 8 13.09 -3.30 -3.17
CA PRO A 8 13.57 -1.92 -3.14
C PRO A 8 13.31 -1.20 -4.46
N ALA A 9 13.62 -1.84 -5.60
CA ALA A 9 13.44 -1.24 -6.92
C ALA A 9 11.97 -0.93 -7.23
N TYR A 10 11.05 -1.79 -6.80
CA TYR A 10 9.61 -1.55 -6.98
C TYR A 10 9.08 -0.43 -6.07
N VAL A 11 9.65 -0.29 -4.87
CA VAL A 11 9.33 0.83 -3.97
C VAL A 11 9.79 2.16 -4.58
N GLU A 12 11.00 2.21 -5.14
CA GLU A 12 11.55 3.42 -5.77
C GLU A 12 10.68 3.95 -6.93
N GLU A 13 10.04 3.07 -7.70
CA GLU A 13 9.11 3.46 -8.79
C GLU A 13 7.85 4.19 -8.30
N HIS A 14 7.54 4.13 -7.00
CA HIS A 14 6.35 4.71 -6.38
C HIS A 14 6.67 5.91 -5.49
N LEU A 15 7.94 6.27 -5.39
CA LEU A 15 8.38 7.50 -4.76
C LEU A 15 8.18 8.66 -5.75
N ASP A 16 7.80 9.83 -5.24
CA ASP A 16 7.80 11.07 -6.00
C ASP A 16 9.24 11.58 -6.22
N GLU A 17 9.38 12.75 -6.87
CA GLU A 17 10.69 13.35 -7.16
C GLU A 17 11.50 13.68 -5.89
N ASP A 18 10.83 13.80 -4.74
CA ASP A 18 11.44 14.06 -3.43
C ASP A 18 11.74 12.77 -2.65
N GLY A 19 11.36 11.60 -3.19
CA GLY A 19 11.56 10.31 -2.54
C GLY A 19 10.44 9.91 -1.58
N ASP A 20 9.28 10.59 -1.66
CA ASP A 20 8.15 10.40 -0.76
C ASP A 20 7.00 9.61 -1.41
N TYR A 21 6.16 9.00 -0.58
CA TYR A 21 4.92 8.38 -1.06
C TYR A 21 3.78 9.40 -1.08
N ILE A 22 3.04 9.45 -2.18
CA ILE A 22 1.76 10.18 -2.22
C ILE A 22 0.72 9.36 -1.45
N ILE A 23 0.44 9.79 -0.22
CA ILE A 23 -0.54 9.20 0.69
C ILE A 23 -1.65 10.22 0.94
N ASP A 24 -2.88 9.82 0.68
CA ASP A 24 -4.06 10.56 1.05
C ASP A 24 -4.51 10.12 2.45
N VAL A 25 -4.66 11.05 3.37
CA VAL A 25 -5.30 10.81 4.67
C VAL A 25 -6.78 11.17 4.52
N GLY A 26 -7.67 10.28 4.96
CA GLY A 26 -9.11 10.55 4.91
C GLY A 26 -9.56 11.48 6.03
N ASP A 27 -10.38 12.48 5.72
CA ASP A 27 -10.86 13.48 6.69
C ASP A 27 -11.72 12.89 7.84
N ASP A 28 -12.31 11.70 7.63
CA ASP A 28 -13.22 11.06 8.58
C ASP A 28 -12.52 10.10 9.56
N ASN A 29 -11.27 9.69 9.29
CA ASN A 29 -10.54 8.73 10.12
C ASN A 29 -9.02 8.92 10.00
N ASP A 30 -8.46 9.63 10.98
CA ASP A 30 -7.03 9.96 11.08
C ASP A 30 -6.12 8.72 11.25
N LEU A 31 -6.67 7.51 11.36
CA LEU A 31 -5.91 6.27 11.49
C LEU A 31 -5.97 5.40 10.23
N ILE A 32 -6.45 5.96 9.10
CA ILE A 32 -6.49 5.28 7.81
C ILE A 32 -5.71 6.09 6.78
N LEU A 33 -4.66 5.47 6.24
CA LEU A 33 -3.93 5.96 5.08
C LEU A 33 -4.51 5.33 3.82
N ARG A 34 -4.67 6.13 2.75
CA ARG A 34 -4.96 5.64 1.40
C ARG A 34 -3.78 5.97 0.49
N CYS A 35 -3.29 4.99 -0.26
CA CYS A 35 -2.32 5.24 -1.33
C CYS A 35 -2.75 4.56 -2.63
N THR A 36 -2.24 5.07 -3.75
CA THR A 36 -2.41 4.45 -5.06
C THR A 36 -1.07 3.89 -5.51
N ILE A 37 -1.03 2.58 -5.74
CA ILE A 37 0.18 1.87 -6.19
C ILE A 37 -0.04 1.28 -7.59
N GLN A 38 0.98 1.29 -8.45
CA GLN A 38 0.94 0.65 -9.76
C GLN A 38 1.11 -0.86 -9.63
N SER A 39 0.40 -1.64 -10.45
CA SER A 39 0.50 -3.09 -10.43
C SER A 39 1.88 -3.55 -10.88
N ARG A 40 2.50 -4.43 -10.09
CA ARG A 40 3.74 -5.14 -10.48
C ARG A 40 3.62 -6.00 -11.74
N HIS A 41 2.41 -6.29 -12.20
CA HIS A 41 2.16 -7.15 -13.37
C HIS A 41 1.77 -6.35 -14.61
N SER A 42 1.42 -5.07 -14.46
CA SER A 42 1.03 -4.23 -15.58
C SER A 42 1.15 -2.75 -15.21
N ASN A 43 1.94 -2.01 -15.98
CA ASN A 43 2.09 -0.57 -15.80
C ASN A 43 0.80 0.22 -16.11
N ALA A 44 -0.16 -0.39 -16.80
CA ALA A 44 -1.46 0.20 -17.08
C ALA A 44 -2.46 0.07 -15.92
N VAL A 45 -2.16 -0.76 -14.92
CA VAL A 45 -3.09 -1.05 -13.81
C VAL A 45 -2.60 -0.36 -12.55
N LYS A 46 -3.49 0.36 -11.88
CA LYS A 46 -3.25 0.96 -10.56
C LYS A 46 -4.22 0.38 -9.55
N HIS A 47 -3.74 0.12 -8.35
CA HIS A 47 -4.51 -0.38 -7.23
C HIS A 47 -4.59 0.68 -6.14
N LYS A 48 -5.73 0.75 -5.47
CA LYS A 48 -5.89 1.56 -4.27
C LYS A 48 -5.67 0.66 -3.07
N THR A 49 -4.89 1.15 -2.11
CA THR A 49 -4.60 0.44 -0.87
C THR A 49 -4.97 1.34 0.29
N TRP A 50 -5.63 0.76 1.29
CA TRP A 50 -5.93 1.38 2.57
C TRP A 50 -5.19 0.64 3.66
N ILE A 51 -4.57 1.39 4.57
CA ILE A 51 -3.83 0.87 5.70
C ILE A 51 -4.40 1.53 6.95
N GLN A 52 -4.96 0.71 7.83
CA GLN A 52 -5.29 1.13 9.17
C GLN A 52 -4.06 0.95 10.05
N TYR A 53 -3.64 2.03 10.71
CA TYR A 53 -2.44 2.03 11.53
C TYR A 53 -2.72 2.41 12.98
N SER A 54 -1.80 2.07 13.87
CA SER A 54 -1.85 2.42 15.29
C SER A 54 -0.52 3.02 15.73
N PHE A 55 -0.59 4.05 16.58
CA PHE A 55 0.60 4.61 17.23
C PHE A 55 1.04 3.81 18.47
N SER A 56 0.22 2.86 18.93
CA SER A 56 0.49 2.03 20.10
C SER A 56 0.30 0.55 19.77
N GLY A 57 1.35 -0.26 19.97
CA GLY A 57 1.33 -1.70 19.69
C GLY A 57 1.74 -2.03 18.26
N GLU A 58 1.03 -2.97 17.61
CA GLU A 58 1.30 -3.38 16.23
C GLU A 58 1.01 -2.21 15.26
N PRO A 59 2.01 -1.75 14.47
CA PRO A 59 1.87 -0.53 13.67
C PRO A 59 0.82 -0.62 12.56
N ILE A 60 0.63 -1.81 12.00
CA ILE A 60 -0.36 -2.09 10.95
C ILE A 60 -1.46 -2.97 11.56
N VAL A 61 -2.63 -2.38 11.76
CA VAL A 61 -3.77 -3.07 12.36
C VAL A 61 -4.53 -3.87 11.31
N SER A 62 -4.79 -3.26 10.16
CA SER A 62 -5.48 -3.90 9.04
C SER A 62 -5.12 -3.22 7.73
N TRP A 63 -5.36 -3.90 6.61
CA TRP A 63 -5.15 -3.34 5.28
C TRP A 63 -6.13 -3.93 4.27
N TYR A 64 -6.41 -3.17 3.23
CA TYR A 64 -7.25 -3.58 2.11
C TYR A 64 -6.63 -3.07 0.81
N CYS A 65 -6.57 -3.89 -0.24
CA CYS A 65 -6.06 -3.49 -1.54
C CYS A 65 -7.00 -3.96 -2.65
N THR A 66 -7.21 -3.13 -3.67
CA THR A 66 -8.06 -3.50 -4.82
C THR A 66 -7.40 -4.48 -5.79
N CYS A 67 -6.15 -4.88 -5.56
CA CYS A 67 -5.54 -5.92 -6.38
C CYS A 67 -6.24 -7.27 -6.13
N SER A 68 -6.34 -8.12 -7.15
CA SER A 68 -6.95 -9.45 -7.01
C SER A 68 -6.31 -10.29 -5.88
N ALA A 69 -5.02 -10.08 -5.63
CA ALA A 69 -4.29 -10.71 -4.53
C ALA A 69 -4.59 -10.11 -3.15
N GLY A 70 -4.97 -8.84 -3.06
CA GLY A 70 -5.22 -8.10 -1.82
C GLY A 70 -6.71 -7.88 -1.49
N ALA A 71 -7.59 -8.13 -2.45
CA ALA A 71 -9.02 -8.31 -2.24
C ALA A 71 -9.30 -9.66 -1.53
N MET A 72 -8.35 -10.60 -1.65
CA MET A 72 -8.26 -11.75 -0.74
C MET A 72 -7.61 -11.27 0.56
N THR A 73 -8.40 -10.64 1.43
CA THR A 73 -8.02 -10.46 2.84
C THR A 73 -7.77 -11.85 3.42
N VAL A 74 -6.51 -12.22 3.60
CA VAL A 74 -6.16 -13.42 4.36
C VAL A 74 -6.36 -13.08 5.83
N GLY A 75 -7.61 -13.19 6.27
CA GLY A 75 -7.90 -13.62 7.62
C GLY A 75 -7.63 -15.11 7.68
N SER A 76 -6.53 -15.49 8.32
CA SER A 76 -6.30 -16.81 8.89
C SER A 76 -5.30 -16.68 10.02
#